data_AF-A0A921UA64-F1
#
_entry.id   AF-A0A921UA64-F1
#
_cell.length_a   1.000
_cell.length_b   1.000
_cell.length_c   1.000
_cell.angle_alpha   90.00
_cell.angle_beta   90.00
_cell.angle_gamma   90.00
#
_symmetry.space_group_name_H-M   'P 1'
#
loop_
_entity.id
_entity.type
_entity.pdbx_description
1 polymer ?
#
loop_
_entity_poly.entity_id
_entity_poly.type
_entity_poly.pdbx_seq_one_letter_code
_entity_poly.pdbx_strand_id
1 'polypeptide(L)'
;MVLTKLMLLDADLLRTYSCSPELAAARAVVDRERNCEDILMNFVAAEASGAGPVLVEADGGVRDWGDPRNDASAGEGQRGGVRDVGLSATGGLGHWEKRGRCITEFHRLLGRMPLRYSYGKAVQATAGEQGLCSKGGRLVRCDHE
;
A
#
# COMPACT_ATOMS: atom_id res chain seq x y z
N MET A 1 -0.36 -4.27 3.89
CA MET A 1 -0.58 -2.83 3.65
C MET A 1 -0.18 -2.49 2.23
N VAL A 2 -0.84 -1.52 1.61
CA VAL A 2 -0.54 -1.06 0.24
C VAL A 2 -0.15 0.43 0.31
N LEU A 3 0.86 0.86 -0.44
CA LEU A 3 1.31 2.26 -0.43
C LEU A 3 0.32 3.13 -1.22
N THR A 4 -0.03 4.30 -0.70
CA THR A 4 -0.98 5.23 -1.38
C THR A 4 -0.46 5.77 -2.69
N LYS A 5 0.87 5.71 -2.93
CA LYS A 5 1.49 6.06 -4.21
C LYS A 5 0.86 5.34 -5.40
N LEU A 6 0.41 4.10 -5.20
CA LEU A 6 -0.46 3.41 -6.14
C LEU A 6 -1.45 2.53 -5.37
N MET A 7 -2.52 3.17 -4.92
CA MET A 7 -3.66 2.54 -4.27
C MET A 7 -4.95 3.04 -4.91
N LEU A 8 -5.89 2.12 -5.15
CA LEU A 8 -7.26 2.45 -5.49
C LEU A 8 -8.12 2.26 -4.24
N LEU A 9 -8.93 3.26 -3.93
CA LEU A 9 -9.76 3.32 -2.73
C LEU A 9 -11.05 4.07 -3.02
N ASP A 10 -12.10 3.78 -2.25
CA ASP A 10 -13.35 4.50 -2.33
C ASP A 10 -13.17 5.97 -1.87
N ALA A 11 -13.79 6.91 -2.57
CA ALA A 11 -13.65 8.34 -2.27
C ALA A 11 -14.13 8.71 -0.86
N ASP A 12 -15.07 7.96 -0.28
CA ASP A 12 -15.54 8.18 1.08
C ASP A 12 -14.47 7.81 2.13
N LEU A 13 -13.55 6.90 1.81
CA LEU A 13 -12.39 6.62 2.68
C LEU A 13 -11.42 7.82 2.70
N LEU A 14 -11.19 8.47 1.56
CA LEU A 14 -10.39 9.70 1.50
C LEU A 14 -11.07 10.84 2.27
N ARG A 15 -12.39 10.98 2.16
CA ARG A 15 -13.17 11.94 2.94
C ARG A 15 -13.05 11.65 4.44
N THR A 16 -13.22 10.39 4.84
CA THR A 16 -13.07 9.96 6.23
C THR A 16 -11.68 10.30 6.75
N TYR A 17 -10.64 9.88 6.02
CA TYR A 17 -9.26 10.20 6.33
C TYR A 17 -9.04 11.68 6.53
N SER A 18 -9.58 12.53 5.66
CA SER A 18 -9.29 13.98 5.64
C SER A 18 -10.12 14.77 6.66
N CYS A 19 -11.37 14.39 6.88
CA CYS A 19 -12.36 15.23 7.55
C CYS A 19 -12.81 14.71 8.92
N SER A 20 -12.61 13.43 9.24
CA SER A 20 -13.00 12.87 10.55
C SER A 20 -12.26 13.57 11.70
N PRO A 21 -12.98 14.11 12.71
CA PRO A 21 -12.36 14.66 13.92
C PRO A 21 -11.58 13.60 14.71
N GLU A 22 -12.05 12.35 14.73
CA GLU A 22 -11.43 11.23 15.45
C GLU A 22 -10.01 10.93 14.94
N LEU A 23 -9.76 11.19 13.66
CA LEU A 23 -8.46 11.00 13.02
C LEU A 23 -7.55 12.23 13.09
N ALA A 24 -8.00 13.36 13.68
CA ALA A 24 -7.24 14.62 13.67
C ALA A 24 -5.86 14.49 14.35
N ALA A 25 -5.80 13.82 15.51
CA ALA A 25 -4.53 13.59 16.20
C ALA A 25 -3.59 12.70 15.40
N ALA A 26 -4.12 11.68 14.71
CA ALA A 26 -3.33 10.80 13.86
C ALA A 26 -2.82 11.54 12.60
N ARG A 27 -3.64 12.40 11.97
CA ARG A 27 -3.20 13.25 10.87
C ARG A 27 -2.08 14.22 11.29
N ALA A 28 -2.14 14.77 12.50
CA ALA A 28 -1.08 15.63 13.01
C ALA A 28 0.28 14.90 13.11
N VAL A 29 0.29 13.59 13.34
CA VAL A 29 1.51 12.76 13.26
C VAL A 29 2.01 12.67 11.83
N VAL A 30 1.13 12.42 10.87
CA VAL A 30 1.49 12.38 9.43
C VAL A 30 2.14 13.70 9.00
N ASP A 31 1.55 14.83 9.38
CA ASP A 31 2.06 16.16 9.06
C ASP A 31 3.44 16.42 9.70
N ARG A 32 3.60 16.04 10.98
CA ARG A 32 4.85 16.21 11.72
C ARG A 32 5.98 15.34 11.16
N GLU A 33 5.69 14.08 10.87
CA GLU A 33 6.69 13.14 10.36
C GLU A 33 6.96 13.33 8.85
N ARG A 34 6.06 14.03 8.13
CA ARG A 34 6.03 14.16 6.67
C ARG A 34 6.16 12.78 5.99
N ASN A 35 5.42 11.81 6.53
CA ASN A 35 5.48 10.39 6.19
C ASN A 35 4.23 9.71 6.77
N CYS A 36 4.06 8.42 6.52
CA CYS A 36 3.06 7.55 7.16
C CYS A 36 1.60 7.88 6.79
N GLU A 37 1.36 8.75 5.82
CA GLU A 37 0.04 9.03 5.27
C GLU A 37 -0.60 7.75 4.74
N ASP A 38 0.19 6.90 4.11
CA ASP A 38 -0.23 5.62 3.59
C ASP A 38 -0.55 4.61 4.70
N ILE A 39 0.22 4.62 5.78
CA ILE A 39 -0.04 3.80 6.96
C ILE A 39 -1.39 4.18 7.57
N LEU A 40 -1.63 5.47 7.80
CA LEU A 40 -2.89 5.94 8.36
C LEU A 40 -4.07 5.65 7.41
N MET A 41 -3.88 5.80 6.10
CA MET A 41 -4.91 5.43 5.13
C MET A 41 -5.27 3.94 5.18
N ASN A 42 -4.28 3.05 5.37
CA ASN A 42 -4.55 1.62 5.57
C ASN A 42 -5.29 1.35 6.90
N PHE A 43 -5.05 2.12 7.96
CA PHE A 43 -5.85 2.03 9.20
C PHE A 43 -7.31 2.37 8.93
N VAL A 44 -7.58 3.47 8.19
CA VAL A 44 -8.94 3.89 7.83
C VAL A 44 -9.65 2.82 6.99
N ALA A 45 -9.00 2.33 5.94
CA ALA A 45 -9.57 1.30 5.07
C ALA A 45 -9.83 -0.02 5.80
N ALA A 46 -8.90 -0.45 6.66
CA ALA A 46 -9.06 -1.69 7.43
C ALA A 46 -10.13 -1.58 8.52
N GLU A 47 -10.27 -0.41 9.15
CA GLU A 47 -11.34 -0.14 10.11
C GLU A 47 -12.71 -0.20 9.43
N ALA A 48 -12.86 0.47 8.29
CA ALA A 48 -14.13 0.54 7.57
C ALA A 48 -14.56 -0.81 6.99
N SER A 49 -13.61 -1.62 6.49
CA SER A 49 -13.90 -2.89 5.84
C SER A 49 -13.84 -4.11 6.76
N GLY A 50 -13.14 -4.00 7.91
CA GLY A 50 -12.79 -5.15 8.74
C GLY A 50 -11.80 -6.13 8.09
N ALA A 51 -11.23 -5.79 6.93
CA ALA A 51 -10.41 -6.67 6.10
C ALA A 51 -9.02 -6.08 5.79
N GLY A 52 -8.09 -6.93 5.36
CA GLY A 52 -6.79 -6.49 4.85
C GLY A 52 -6.89 -6.05 3.39
N PRO A 53 -5.94 -5.23 2.90
CA PRO A 53 -5.96 -4.79 1.51
C PRO A 53 -5.70 -5.96 0.55
N VAL A 54 -6.18 -5.83 -0.68
CA VAL A 54 -5.88 -6.77 -1.78
C VAL A 54 -4.66 -6.26 -2.54
N LEU A 55 -3.64 -7.10 -2.71
CA LEU A 55 -2.53 -6.81 -3.60
C LEU A 55 -2.92 -7.20 -5.02
N VAL A 56 -2.72 -6.30 -5.99
CA VAL A 56 -2.98 -6.57 -7.41
C VAL A 56 -1.66 -6.54 -8.15
N GLU A 57 -1.40 -7.58 -8.96
CA GLU A 57 -0.28 -7.60 -9.87
C GLU A 57 -0.56 -6.75 -11.10
N ALA A 58 0.39 -5.88 -11.45
CA ALA A 58 0.40 -5.23 -12.74
C ALA A 58 1.20 -6.11 -13.72
N ASP A 59 0.57 -6.52 -14.82
CA ASP A 59 1.29 -7.18 -15.92
C ASP A 59 2.36 -6.24 -16.48
N GLY A 60 3.56 -6.77 -16.71
CA GLY A 60 4.74 -5.97 -17.07
C GLY A 60 5.33 -5.10 -15.94
N GLY A 61 4.73 -5.12 -14.74
CA GLY A 61 5.18 -4.37 -13.57
C GLY A 61 4.74 -2.90 -13.54
N VAL A 62 5.02 -2.22 -12.43
CA VAL A 62 4.73 -0.78 -12.24
C VAL A 62 6.03 0.01 -12.28
N ARG A 63 6.07 1.04 -13.13
CA ARG A 63 7.23 1.93 -13.24
C ARG A 63 7.04 3.21 -12.44
N ASP A 64 7.97 3.46 -11.52
CA ASP A 64 8.03 4.69 -10.73
C ASP A 64 9.02 5.71 -11.33
N TRP A 65 8.51 6.65 -12.10
CA TRP A 65 9.33 7.72 -12.71
C TRP A 65 9.88 8.73 -11.68
N GLY A 66 9.38 8.73 -10.45
CA GLY A 66 9.90 9.57 -9.37
C GLY A 66 11.05 8.95 -8.60
N ASP A 67 11.45 7.71 -8.92
CA ASP A 67 12.58 7.02 -8.30
C ASP A 67 13.85 7.19 -9.17
N PRO A 68 14.89 7.88 -8.71
CA PRO A 68 16.12 8.12 -9.49
C PRO A 68 16.86 6.84 -9.89
N ARG A 69 16.63 5.74 -9.16
CA ARG A 69 17.20 4.42 -9.49
C ARG A 69 16.62 3.86 -10.79
N ASN A 70 15.51 4.41 -11.24
CA ASN A 70 14.86 4.05 -12.48
C ASN A 70 15.44 4.83 -13.68
N ASP A 71 16.17 5.93 -13.51
CA ASP A 71 16.68 6.68 -14.67
C ASP A 71 17.82 5.93 -15.39
N ALA A 72 17.66 5.73 -16.71
CA ALA A 72 18.63 5.00 -17.54
C ALA A 72 20.02 5.68 -17.59
N SER A 73 20.07 6.99 -17.37
CA SER A 73 21.28 7.81 -17.33
C SER A 73 21.93 7.89 -15.93
N ALA A 74 21.41 7.18 -14.93
CA ALA A 74 21.99 7.15 -13.58
C ALA A 74 23.39 6.52 -13.53
N GLY A 75 23.86 5.91 -14.62
CA GLY A 75 25.19 5.29 -14.77
C GLY A 75 26.21 6.03 -15.65
N GLU A 76 25.84 7.06 -16.40
CA GLU A 76 26.73 7.66 -17.43
C GLU A 76 27.14 9.12 -17.13
N GLY A 77 27.60 9.38 -15.91
CA GLY A 77 28.14 10.70 -15.54
C GLY A 77 29.30 10.59 -14.56
N GLN A 78 30.34 11.39 -14.79
CA GLN A 78 31.59 11.50 -14.01
C GLN A 78 31.38 12.17 -12.63
N ARG A 79 30.31 11.79 -11.92
CA ARG A 79 29.94 12.09 -10.53
C ARG A 79 29.03 10.95 -10.01
N GLY A 80 29.55 9.72 -10.07
CA GLY A 80 28.84 8.47 -9.82
C GLY A 80 28.27 8.32 -8.41
N GLY A 81 27.11 8.91 -8.18
CA GLY A 81 26.25 8.63 -7.04
C GLY A 81 24.82 8.92 -7.45
N VAL A 82 23.97 7.91 -7.40
CA VAL A 82 22.51 8.10 -7.42
C VAL A 82 22.23 9.19 -6.39
N ARG A 83 21.74 10.36 -6.81
CA ARG A 83 21.35 11.38 -5.84
C ARG A 83 20.21 10.77 -5.04
N ASP A 84 20.40 10.58 -3.73
CA ASP A 84 19.36 10.10 -2.80
C ASP A 84 18.22 11.13 -2.68
N VAL A 85 17.43 11.31 -3.73
CA VAL A 85 16.35 12.32 -3.79
C VAL A 85 14.97 11.76 -3.50
N GLY A 86 14.87 10.54 -2.96
CA GLY A 86 13.62 9.95 -2.48
C GLY A 86 13.56 9.86 -0.95
N LEU A 87 12.40 10.14 -0.34
CA LEU A 87 12.22 10.12 1.13
C LEU A 87 12.71 8.82 1.79
N SER A 88 12.55 7.68 1.11
CA SER A 88 13.04 6.37 1.58
C SER A 88 14.54 6.18 1.39
N ALA A 89 15.15 6.84 0.40
CA ALA A 89 16.58 6.80 0.12
C ALA A 89 17.35 7.74 1.05
N THR A 90 16.90 8.99 1.18
CA THR A 90 17.55 10.02 2.03
C THR A 90 17.44 9.71 3.53
N GLY A 91 16.43 8.92 3.93
CA GLY A 91 16.19 8.58 5.33
C GLY A 91 16.81 7.26 5.80
N GLY A 92 17.33 6.41 4.90
CA GLY A 92 17.94 5.12 5.23
C GLY A 92 17.15 4.27 6.24
N LEU A 93 17.83 3.67 7.22
CA LEU A 93 17.22 2.92 8.33
C LEU A 93 16.25 3.79 9.16
N GLY A 94 16.56 5.08 9.31
CA GLY A 94 15.72 6.03 10.05
C GLY A 94 14.34 6.24 9.44
N HIS A 95 14.20 6.11 8.11
CA HIS A 95 12.89 6.13 7.45
C HIS A 95 12.02 4.95 7.90
N TRP A 96 12.58 3.75 7.93
CA TRP A 96 11.86 2.54 8.32
C TRP A 96 11.48 2.53 9.80
N GLU A 97 12.38 3.00 10.66
CA GLU A 97 12.07 3.19 12.07
C GLU A 97 10.93 4.19 12.30
N LYS A 98 10.91 5.31 11.56
CA LYS A 98 9.80 6.27 11.61
C LYS A 98 8.48 5.60 11.23
N ARG A 99 8.45 4.81 10.17
CA ARG A 99 7.24 4.06 9.76
C ARG A 99 6.77 3.09 10.84
N GLY A 100 7.69 2.38 11.50
CA GLY A 100 7.38 1.54 12.65
C GLY A 100 6.78 2.33 13.82
N ARG A 101 7.37 3.49 14.15
CA ARG A 101 6.85 4.39 15.21
C ARG A 101 5.46 4.91 14.90
N CYS A 102 5.16 5.26 13.65
CA CYS A 102 3.83 5.71 13.23
C CYS A 102 2.75 4.66 13.53
N ILE A 103 3.02 3.37 13.28
CA ILE A 103 2.06 2.28 13.60
C ILE A 103 1.75 2.26 15.10
N THR A 104 2.79 2.34 15.94
CA THR A 104 2.64 2.37 17.41
C THR A 104 1.88 3.61 17.88
N GLU A 105 2.15 4.78 17.28
CA GLU A 105 1.50 6.03 17.66
C GLU A 105 0.03 6.04 17.24
N PHE A 106 -0.31 5.58 16.04
CA PHE A 106 -1.69 5.42 15.60
C PHE A 106 -2.45 4.43 16.47
N HIS A 107 -1.83 3.30 16.82
CA HIS A 107 -2.41 2.35 17.75
C HIS A 107 -2.78 2.99 19.09
N ARG A 108 -1.85 3.78 19.65
CA ARG A 108 -2.03 4.48 20.92
C ARG A 108 -3.12 5.56 20.84
N LEU A 109 -3.11 6.37 19.78
CA LEU A 109 -4.03 7.49 19.61
C LEU A 109 -5.47 7.03 19.32
N LEU A 110 -5.63 5.98 18.51
CA LEU A 110 -6.94 5.47 18.10
C LEU A 110 -7.50 4.41 19.07
N GLY A 111 -6.65 3.90 19.98
CA GLY A 111 -7.01 2.91 21.00
C GLY A 111 -7.28 1.50 20.45
N ARG A 112 -6.89 1.23 19.19
CA ARG A 112 -7.17 -0.04 18.50
C ARG A 112 -6.14 -0.33 17.41
N MET A 113 -6.14 -1.57 16.92
CA MET A 113 -5.27 -2.03 15.81
C MET A 113 -6.13 -2.63 14.70
N PRO A 114 -6.62 -1.81 13.75
CA PRO A 114 -7.49 -2.28 12.67
C PRO A 114 -6.76 -3.03 11.57
N LEU A 115 -5.44 -2.83 11.41
CA LEU A 115 -4.67 -3.47 10.35
C LEU A 115 -4.84 -4.99 10.41
N ARG A 116 -5.28 -5.57 9.29
CA ARG A 116 -5.42 -7.02 9.10
C ARG A 116 -4.43 -7.52 8.07
N TYR A 117 -3.89 -8.71 8.32
CA TYR A 117 -3.12 -9.42 7.32
C TYR A 117 -4.02 -9.81 6.14
N SER A 118 -3.45 -9.74 4.95
CA SER A 118 -4.02 -10.29 3.73
C SER A 118 -2.89 -11.00 3.01
N TYR A 119 -3.15 -12.25 2.61
CA TYR A 119 -2.20 -13.10 1.90
C TYR A 119 -2.60 -13.27 0.43
N GLY A 120 -3.77 -12.75 0.04
CA GLY A 120 -4.29 -12.84 -1.32
C GLY A 120 -3.60 -11.83 -2.24
N LYS A 121 -3.23 -12.30 -3.43
CA LYS A 121 -2.75 -11.48 -4.54
C LYS A 121 -3.63 -11.76 -5.76
N ALA A 122 -4.29 -10.74 -6.28
CA ALA A 122 -5.00 -10.81 -7.54
C ALA A 122 -3.98 -10.71 -8.68
N VAL A 123 -4.01 -11.69 -9.58
CA VAL A 123 -3.17 -11.75 -10.77
C VAL A 123 -4.07 -11.79 -12.00
N GLN A 124 -3.56 -11.32 -13.14
CA GLN A 124 -4.29 -11.48 -14.39
C GLN A 124 -4.45 -12.97 -14.67
N ALA A 125 -5.66 -13.39 -15.03
CA ALA A 125 -5.88 -14.75 -15.48
C ALA A 125 -4.99 -15.01 -16.70
N THR A 126 -4.04 -15.93 -16.57
CA THR A 126 -3.34 -16.47 -17.75
C THR A 126 -4.40 -17.07 -18.66
N ALA A 127 -4.31 -16.78 -19.96
CA ALA A 127 -5.11 -17.47 -20.96
C ALA A 127 -4.73 -18.97 -20.97
N GLY A 128 -5.27 -19.75 -20.03
CA GLY A 128 -4.89 -21.15 -19.85
C GLY A 128 -5.35 -21.79 -18.54
N GLU A 129 -5.41 -21.06 -17.43
CA GLU A 129 -5.85 -21.62 -16.14
C GLU A 129 -7.26 -21.16 -15.78
N GLN A 130 -8.25 -21.88 -16.32
CA GLN A 130 -9.63 -21.74 -15.87
C GLN A 130 -9.77 -22.42 -14.51
N GLY A 131 -10.28 -21.68 -13.51
CA GLY A 131 -10.59 -22.23 -12.20
C GLY A 131 -11.57 -23.41 -12.33
N LEU A 132 -11.26 -24.51 -11.64
CA LEU A 132 -12.17 -25.64 -11.51
C LEU A 132 -12.98 -25.48 -10.22
N CYS A 133 -14.30 -25.42 -10.34
CA CYS A 133 -15.25 -25.36 -9.25
C CYS A 133 -15.94 -26.72 -9.06
N SER A 134 -16.26 -27.09 -7.82
CA SER A 134 -17.07 -28.28 -7.53
C SER A 134 -18.55 -27.98 -7.76
N LYS A 135 -19.13 -28.51 -8.85
CA LYS A 135 -20.57 -28.47 -9.13
C LYS A 135 -21.09 -29.91 -9.25
N GLY A 136 -22.08 -30.27 -8.43
CA GLY A 136 -22.65 -31.64 -8.43
C GLY A 136 -21.64 -32.76 -8.13
N GLY A 137 -20.60 -32.47 -7.34
CA GLY A 137 -19.54 -33.44 -7.01
C GLY A 137 -18.49 -33.66 -8.11
N ARG A 138 -18.49 -32.83 -9.17
CA ARG A 138 -17.47 -32.87 -10.22
C ARG A 138 -16.75 -31.53 -10.29
N LEU A 139 -15.45 -31.58 -10.59
CA LEU A 139 -14.67 -30.40 -10.91
C LEU A 139 -14.98 -29.97 -12.35
N VAL A 140 -15.62 -28.82 -12.49
CA VAL A 140 -15.97 -28.21 -13.79
C VAL A 140 -15.40 -26.81 -13.87
N ARG A 141 -15.19 -26.29 -15.08
CA ARG A 141 -14.81 -24.89 -15.28
C ARG A 141 -15.85 -24.00 -14.60
N CYS A 142 -15.41 -23.06 -13.75
CA CYS A 142 -16.31 -22.23 -12.96
C CYS A 142 -17.32 -21.46 -13.84
N ASP A 143 -16.89 -21.07 -15.03
CA ASP A 143 -17.61 -20.23 -16.00
C ASP A 143 -18.63 -21.02 -16.85
N HIS A 144 -18.60 -22.36 -16.81
CA HIS A 144 -19.62 -23.18 -17.46
C HIS A 144 -20.81 -23.32 -16.53
N GLU A 145 -22.00 -22.93 -17.00
CA GLU A 145 -23.29 -23.24 -16.35
C GLU A 145 -23.49 -24.76 -16.15
#